data_AF-A0A2D8G914-F1
#
_entry.id   AF-A0A2D8G914-F1
#
_cell.length_a   1.000
_cell.length_b   1.000
_cell.length_c   1.000
_cell.angle_alpha   90.00
_cell.angle_beta   90.00
_cell.angle_gamma   90.00
#
_symmetry.space_group_name_H-M   'P 1'
#
loop_
_entity.id
_entity.type
_entity.pdbx_description
1 polymer ?
#
loop_
_entity_poly.entity_id
_entity_poly.type
_entity_poly.pdbx_seq_one_letter_code
_entity_poly.pdbx_strand_id
1 'polypeptide(L)' 'ISGIPSGRFIPAKGEGTFSGILFETNSDGLISNISPIKFGGVFDDELPDF' A
#
# COMPACT_ATOMS: atom_id res chain seq x y z
N ILE A 1 11.70 11.06 21.94
CA ILE A 1 10.31 10.59 22.20
C ILE A 1 10.18 10.42 23.71
N SER A 2 9.28 11.14 24.38
CA SER A 2 9.24 11.24 25.86
C SER A 2 8.50 10.07 26.55
N GLY A 3 7.82 9.19 25.82
CA GLY A 3 7.10 8.04 26.40
C GLY A 3 5.87 8.39 27.24
N ILE A 4 5.57 9.67 27.42
CA ILE A 4 4.39 10.14 28.15
C ILE A 4 3.19 10.08 27.21
N PRO A 5 2.10 9.35 27.54
CA PRO A 5 0.88 9.34 26.74
C PRO A 5 0.26 10.75 26.76
N SER A 6 0.49 11.52 25.70
CA SER A 6 -0.04 12.88 25.57
C SER A 6 -1.19 12.90 24.55
N GLY A 7 -2.42 13.06 25.03
CA GLY A 7 -3.58 13.35 24.19
C GLY A 7 -4.20 12.15 23.47
N ARG A 8 -5.30 12.42 22.75
CA ARG A 8 -5.95 11.42 21.88
C ARG A 8 -5.14 11.25 20.60
N PHE A 9 -5.19 10.04 20.03
CA PHE A 9 -4.73 9.83 18.67
C PHE A 9 -5.53 10.70 17.70
N ILE A 10 -4.83 11.44 16.85
CA ILE A 10 -5.42 12.24 15.77
C ILE A 10 -4.82 11.69 14.46
N PRO A 11 -5.64 11.13 13.55
CA PRO A 11 -5.16 10.70 12.24
C PRO A 11 -4.44 11.84 11.51
N ALA A 12 -3.37 11.49 10.79
CA ALA A 12 -2.68 12.44 9.93
C ALA A 12 -3.63 12.95 8.83
N LYS A 13 -3.49 14.23 8.49
CA LYS A 13 -4.16 14.86 7.34
C LYS A 13 -3.20 14.88 6.16
N GLY A 14 -3.74 14.93 4.94
CA GLY A 14 -2.97 15.01 3.71
C GLY A 14 -3.42 13.98 2.69
N GLU A 15 -2.67 13.87 1.60
CA GLU A 15 -2.89 12.85 0.58
C GLU A 15 -2.49 11.48 1.14
N GLY A 16 -3.35 10.49 0.93
CA GLY A 16 -3.09 9.11 1.32
C GLY A 16 -2.40 8.36 0.20
N THR A 17 -1.55 7.40 0.58
CA THR A 17 -1.00 6.41 -0.36
C THR A 17 -1.91 5.20 -0.41
N PHE A 18 -2.29 4.77 -1.61
CA PHE A 18 -2.85 3.44 -1.83
C PHE A 18 -1.73 2.41 -1.88
N SER A 19 -1.91 1.25 -1.23
CA SER A 19 -0.92 0.17 -1.24
C SER A 19 -1.63 -1.17 -1.33
N GLY A 20 -1.15 -2.04 -2.20
CA GLY A 20 -1.71 -3.37 -2.42
C GLY A 20 -0.76 -4.29 -3.19
N ILE A 21 -1.28 -5.45 -3.56
CA ILE A 21 -0.60 -6.44 -4.41
C ILE A 21 -1.59 -6.84 -5.49
N LEU A 22 -1.18 -6.75 -6.75
CA LEU A 22 -1.88 -7.36 -7.87
C LEU A 22 -1.31 -8.76 -8.09
N PHE A 23 -2.17 -9.74 -8.29
CA PHE A 23 -1.76 -11.05 -8.76
C PHE A 23 -2.82 -11.65 -9.68
N GLU A 24 -2.37 -12.47 -10.62
CA GLU A 24 -3.23 -13.23 -11.52
C GLU A 24 -3.10 -14.71 -11.21
N THR A 25 -4.18 -15.46 -11.42
CA THR A 25 -4.20 -16.92 -11.21
C THR A 25 -4.50 -17.65 -12.50
N ASN A 26 -3.85 -18.80 -12.69
CA ASN A 26 -4.16 -19.71 -13.79
C ASN A 26 -5.34 -20.65 -13.45
N SER A 27 -5.70 -21.53 -14.39
CA SER A 27 -6.79 -22.50 -14.22
C SER A 27 -6.56 -23.52 -13.09
N ASP A 28 -5.31 -23.73 -12.69
CA ASP A 28 -4.95 -24.65 -11.61
C ASP A 28 -5.02 -23.96 -10.23
N GLY A 29 -5.40 -22.67 -10.20
CA GLY A 29 -5.44 -21.84 -8.99
C GLY A 29 -4.05 -21.37 -8.53
N LEU A 30 -3.02 -21.48 -9.37
CA LEU A 30 -1.67 -21.04 -9.07
C LEU A 30 -1.44 -19.61 -9.56
N ILE A 31 -0.59 -18.86 -8.85
CA ILE A 31 -0.23 -17.49 -9.22
C ILE A 31 0.65 -17.52 -10.48
N SER A 32 0.24 -16.80 -11.53
CA SER A 32 1.03 -16.61 -12.75
C SER A 32 1.87 -15.34 -12.72
N ASN A 33 1.31 -14.26 -12.16
CA ASN A 33 1.97 -12.96 -12.05
C ASN A 33 1.69 -12.35 -10.68
N ILE A 34 2.65 -11.58 -10.13
CA ILE A 34 2.49 -10.85 -8.86
C ILE A 34 3.35 -9.58 -8.88
N SER A 35 2.77 -8.43 -8.52
CA SER A 35 3.47 -7.15 -8.36
C SER A 35 2.82 -6.33 -7.25
N PRO A 36 3.61 -5.54 -6.50
CA PRO A 36 3.05 -4.47 -5.67
C PRO A 36 2.26 -3.47 -6.53
N ILE A 37 1.29 -2.81 -5.87
CA ILE A 37 0.63 -1.60 -6.36
C ILE A 37 0.86 -0.50 -5.32
N LYS A 38 1.35 0.65 -5.76
CA LYS A 38 1.44 1.87 -4.96
C LYS A 38 1.04 3.06 -5.81
N PHE A 39 0.16 3.91 -5.30
CA PHE A 39 -0.06 5.21 -5.94
C PHE A 39 -0.50 6.27 -4.93
N GLY A 40 -0.10 7.52 -5.22
CA GLY A 40 -0.44 8.70 -4.43
C GLY A 40 0.36 8.88 -3.14
N GLY A 41 0.21 10.06 -2.55
CA GLY A 41 0.95 10.47 -1.35
C GLY A 41 2.36 10.95 -1.67
N VAL A 42 3.36 10.52 -0.90
CA VAL A 42 4.74 11.06 -0.96
C VAL A 42 5.77 10.13 -1.60
N PHE A 43 5.36 8.93 -1.99
CA PHE A 43 6.22 7.96 -2.65
C PHE A 43 5.93 7.95 -4.15
N ASP A 44 6.92 7.53 -4.94
CA ASP A 44 6.70 7.31 -6.36
C ASP A 44 5.66 6.21 -6.58
N ASP A 45 4.87 6.38 -7.64
CA ASP A 45 3.88 5.41 -8.06
C ASP A 45 4.57 4.13 -8.59
N GLU A 46 4.00 2.99 -8.23
CA GLU A 46 4.43 1.66 -8.66
C GLU A 46 3.19 0.92 -9.18
N LEU A 47 3.07 0.87 -10.50
CA LEU A 47 1.97 0.20 -11.19
C LEU A 47 2.51 -1.06 -11.89
N PRO A 48 1.82 -2.21 -11.79
CA PRO A 48 2.18 -3.43 -12.52
C PRO A 48 2.22 -3.22 -14.03
N ASP A 49 3.15 -3.89 -14.72
CA ASP A 49 3.37 -3.82 -16.16
C ASP A 49 3.06 -5.12 -16.92
N PHE A 50 2.57 -6.13 -16.20
CA PHE A 50 2.10 -7.41 -16.74
C PHE A 50 0.59 -7.45 -16.92
#